data_AF-A0AB74VEP1-F1
#
_entry.id   AF-A0AB74VEP1-F1
#
_cell.length_a   1.000
_cell.length_b   1.000
_cell.length_c   1.000
_cell.angle_alpha   90.00
_cell.angle_beta   90.00
_cell.angle_gamma   90.00
#
_symmetry.space_group_name_H-M   'P 1'
#
loop_
_entity.id
_entity.type
_entity.pdbx_description
1 polymer ?
#
loop_
_entity_poly.entity_id
_entity_poly.type
_entity_poly.pdbx_seq_one_letter_code
_entity_poly.pdbx_strand_id
1 'polypeptide(L)'
;MRKNKFIKLLILIFFVIVSNILVFKYCDLENKSITLSYEITSDRPDTYQVFYGNSTSWTEEQSQKAIYSDVGKKQTLTFIIPKDVLNLRFDLGNQPSNISISNIGVSCMGKNVELDRKQILDNNNQTQIGKIYETDKSIDIETLGEDPYITYKMDLNKLSDIIKYQALVNKMLKVIICLTIDILLLMILRKSRSVFTLVQELNTNKVLIWSLSKNDFKTKYAGSYLGITWAFIQPIITILLYWFVFEFGLKAGSPIKNVPFIVWFMVGLVPWFFFQEALSNATNCMLEYSYLVKKVVFKISILPIVKVVSALFIHFVFIVFLFIVAGIYGFYPSKYTVQLIYYSFCTFFMALGISYATSAIVIFFKDLGQLISIFLQIGMWMTPIMWSYTIMPKQFQWIVKLNPMYYIVEGYRDTFLNNVWFFQRYFQTVYFWVMTLVLFVVGAMIFKKLKPHFADVL
;
A
#
# COMPACT_ATOMS: atom_id res chain seq x y z
N MET A 1 27.76 8.95 -35.99
CA MET A 1 26.83 8.17 -35.14
C MET A 1 25.59 9.02 -34.85
N ARG A 2 24.39 8.59 -35.30
CA ARG A 2 23.17 9.39 -35.59
C ARG A 2 22.70 10.34 -34.46
N LYS A 3 22.45 11.62 -34.78
CA LYS A 3 21.88 12.70 -33.93
C LYS A 3 20.78 12.23 -32.95
N ASN A 4 19.90 11.31 -33.37
CA ASN A 4 18.84 10.73 -32.54
C ASN A 4 19.32 9.84 -31.38
N LYS A 5 20.47 9.16 -31.50
CA LYS A 5 21.07 8.40 -30.38
C LYS A 5 21.67 9.35 -29.33
N PHE A 6 22.29 10.45 -29.79
CA PHE A 6 22.87 11.46 -28.91
C PHE A 6 21.79 12.21 -28.11
N ILE A 7 20.69 12.62 -28.76
CA ILE A 7 19.54 13.24 -28.08
C ILE A 7 18.93 12.29 -27.04
N LYS A 8 18.76 11.00 -27.37
CA LYS A 8 18.27 9.99 -26.43
C LYS A 8 19.19 9.80 -25.23
N LEU A 9 20.50 9.86 -25.44
CA LEU A 9 21.50 9.77 -24.37
C LEU A 9 21.46 11.00 -23.46
N LEU A 10 21.34 12.21 -24.01
CA LEU A 10 21.18 13.44 -23.23
C LEU A 10 19.91 13.42 -22.39
N ILE A 11 18.78 12.98 -22.98
CA ILE A 11 17.52 12.82 -22.27
C ILE A 11 17.66 11.78 -21.14
N LEU A 12 18.33 10.65 -21.38
CA LEU A 12 18.60 9.64 -20.36
C LEU A 12 19.35 10.24 -19.18
N ILE A 13 20.48 10.89 -19.48
CA ILE A 13 21.36 11.48 -18.47
C ILE A 13 20.59 12.51 -17.64
N PHE A 14 19.78 13.36 -18.28
CA PHE A 14 18.94 14.33 -17.59
C PHE A 14 17.96 13.64 -16.63
N PHE A 15 17.20 12.63 -17.09
CA PHE A 15 16.23 11.93 -16.23
C PHE A 15 16.90 11.13 -15.10
N VAL A 16 18.04 10.51 -15.34
CA VAL A 16 18.83 9.80 -14.31
C VAL A 16 19.29 10.79 -13.24
N ILE A 17 19.86 11.93 -13.63
CA ILE A 17 20.31 12.96 -12.69
C ILE A 17 19.13 13.51 -11.88
N VAL A 18 18.05 13.90 -12.54
CA VAL A 18 16.86 14.45 -11.88
C VAL A 18 16.24 13.42 -10.93
N SER A 19 16.06 12.18 -11.39
CA SER A 19 15.50 11.09 -10.57
C SER A 19 16.35 10.85 -9.32
N ASN A 20 17.66 10.74 -9.48
CA ASN A 20 18.56 10.49 -8.36
C ASN A 20 18.55 11.65 -7.36
N ILE A 21 18.53 12.91 -7.83
CA ILE A 21 18.37 14.08 -6.95
C ILE A 21 17.05 14.02 -6.19
N LEU A 22 15.95 13.71 -6.86
CA LEU A 22 14.62 13.63 -6.23
C LEU A 22 14.56 12.54 -5.16
N VAL A 23 15.10 11.35 -5.43
CA VAL A 23 15.15 10.24 -4.47
C VAL A 23 15.96 10.66 -3.24
N PHE A 24 17.16 11.23 -3.43
CA PHE A 24 18.00 11.61 -2.28
C PHE A 24 17.39 12.74 -1.46
N LYS A 25 16.74 13.72 -2.11
CA LYS A 25 16.18 14.91 -1.44
C LYS A 25 14.83 14.66 -0.76
N TYR A 26 13.98 13.83 -1.35
CA TYR A 26 12.58 13.72 -0.93
C TYR A 26 12.13 12.33 -0.46
N CYS A 27 12.85 11.26 -0.81
CA CYS A 27 12.57 9.95 -0.24
C CYS A 27 13.15 9.94 1.18
N ASP A 28 12.31 10.12 2.19
CA ASP A 28 12.75 10.01 3.58
C ASP A 28 12.12 8.78 4.23
N LEU A 29 12.89 7.70 4.28
CA LEU A 29 12.51 6.44 4.93
C LEU A 29 12.88 6.45 6.43
N GLU A 30 13.09 7.64 7.01
CA GLU A 30 13.51 7.77 8.40
C GLU A 30 12.36 7.39 9.34
N ASN A 31 12.50 6.25 10.02
CA ASN A 31 11.66 5.91 11.15
C ASN A 31 11.95 6.88 12.31
N LYS A 32 10.94 7.63 12.76
CA LYS A 32 11.08 8.61 13.85
C LYS A 32 10.98 7.97 15.24
N SER A 33 10.61 6.69 15.30
CA SER A 33 10.44 5.92 16.52
C SER A 33 11.39 4.73 16.57
N ILE A 34 11.75 4.35 17.78
CA ILE A 34 12.46 3.11 18.12
C ILE A 34 11.56 2.26 19.02
N THR A 35 11.79 0.95 19.03
CA THR A 35 11.03 0.03 19.87
C THR A 35 11.85 -0.27 21.12
N LEU A 36 11.37 0.16 22.27
CA LEU A 36 11.86 -0.26 23.57
C LEU A 36 11.19 -1.60 23.92
N SER A 37 11.97 -2.58 24.35
CA SER A 37 11.46 -3.87 24.78
C SER A 37 12.20 -4.38 26.00
N TYR A 38 11.47 -5.03 26.89
CA TYR A 38 12.04 -5.80 27.98
C TYR A 38 11.15 -7.01 28.27
N GLU A 39 11.74 -8.05 28.83
CA GLU A 39 11.02 -9.25 29.22
C GLU A 39 10.75 -9.21 30.71
N ILE A 40 9.50 -9.45 31.09
CA ILE A 40 9.05 -9.41 32.47
C ILE A 40 8.42 -10.73 32.89
N THR A 41 8.63 -11.10 34.15
CA THR A 41 7.86 -12.11 34.88
C THR A 41 7.38 -11.47 36.17
N SER A 42 6.10 -11.61 36.51
CA SER A 42 5.54 -11.08 37.76
C SER A 42 4.68 -12.14 38.44
N ASP A 43 4.61 -12.06 39.77
CA ASP A 43 3.72 -12.87 40.61
C ASP A 43 2.26 -12.40 40.59
N ARG A 44 1.96 -11.27 39.91
CA ARG A 44 0.60 -10.73 39.75
C ARG A 44 0.36 -10.18 38.34
N PRO A 45 -0.91 -10.15 37.87
CA PRO A 45 -1.24 -9.42 36.66
C PRO A 45 -1.27 -7.92 36.97
N ASP A 46 -0.70 -7.12 36.09
CA ASP A 46 -0.68 -5.66 36.26
C ASP A 46 -0.51 -4.92 34.92
N THR A 47 -0.69 -3.60 34.95
CA THR A 47 -0.44 -2.70 33.85
C THR A 47 0.89 -1.99 34.06
N TYR A 48 1.81 -2.19 33.13
CA TYR A 48 3.09 -1.52 33.09
C TYR A 48 3.02 -0.34 32.15
N GLN A 49 3.64 0.78 32.53
CA GLN A 49 3.62 2.01 31.74
C GLN A 49 5.04 2.53 31.55
N VAL A 50 5.33 3.02 30.35
CA VAL A 50 6.60 3.70 30.07
C VAL A 50 6.29 5.13 29.65
N PHE A 51 6.82 6.07 30.41
CA PHE A 51 6.88 7.48 30.05
C PHE A 51 8.19 7.80 29.36
N TYR A 52 8.15 8.73 28.41
CA TYR A 52 9.31 9.11 27.60
C TYR A 52 9.32 10.62 27.34
N GLY A 53 10.46 11.26 27.53
CA GLY A 53 10.56 12.71 27.33
C GLY A 53 11.98 13.25 27.40
N ASN A 54 12.11 14.55 27.09
CA ASN A 54 13.38 15.28 27.17
C ASN A 54 13.50 16.10 28.46
N SER A 55 12.36 16.37 29.11
CA SER A 55 12.28 16.90 30.47
C SER A 55 11.97 15.77 31.46
N THR A 56 12.05 16.07 32.75
CA THR A 56 11.60 15.20 33.85
C THR A 56 10.13 15.43 34.22
N SER A 57 9.39 16.19 33.41
CA SER A 57 7.96 16.45 33.57
C SER A 57 7.16 15.43 32.77
N TRP A 58 6.54 14.46 33.45
CA TRP A 58 5.82 13.36 32.83
C TRP A 58 4.36 13.73 32.54
N THR A 59 3.86 13.36 31.37
CA THR A 59 2.45 13.54 30.99
C THR A 59 1.89 12.25 30.40
N GLU A 60 0.60 12.00 30.58
CA GLU A 60 -0.07 10.80 30.04
C GLU A 60 0.02 10.72 28.50
N GLU A 61 0.05 11.88 27.82
CA GLU A 61 0.21 11.95 26.37
C GLU A 61 1.58 11.41 25.89
N GLN A 62 2.60 11.45 26.76
CA GLN A 62 3.96 10.98 26.51
C GLN A 62 4.23 9.64 27.21
N SER A 63 3.26 8.74 27.12
CA SER A 63 3.34 7.43 27.75
C SER A 63 2.71 6.32 26.91
N GLN A 64 3.07 5.07 27.19
CA GLN A 64 2.42 3.88 26.64
C GLN A 64 2.25 2.81 27.70
N LYS A 65 1.11 2.12 27.68
CA LYS A 65 0.76 1.06 28.63
C LYS A 65 0.83 -0.31 27.95
N ALA A 66 1.27 -1.32 28.69
CA ALA A 66 1.25 -2.71 28.29
C ALA A 66 0.71 -3.55 29.47
N ILE A 67 -0.14 -4.52 29.15
CA ILE A 67 -0.78 -5.37 30.16
C ILE A 67 0.01 -6.67 30.27
N TYR A 68 0.34 -7.05 31.50
CA TYR A 68 0.85 -8.37 31.83
C TYR A 68 -0.28 -9.21 32.43
N SER A 69 -0.64 -10.30 31.76
CA SER A 69 -1.78 -11.15 32.15
C SER A 69 -1.38 -12.53 32.64
N ASP A 70 -0.26 -13.07 32.15
CA ASP A 70 0.13 -14.47 32.37
C ASP A 70 1.09 -14.60 33.56
N VAL A 71 0.54 -14.59 34.77
CA VAL A 71 1.28 -14.70 36.04
C VAL A 71 2.30 -15.84 36.04
N GLY A 72 3.53 -15.53 36.44
CA GLY A 72 4.64 -16.49 36.53
C GLY A 72 5.25 -16.91 35.19
N LYS A 73 4.72 -16.43 34.05
CA LYS A 73 5.31 -16.67 32.73
C LYS A 73 6.08 -15.46 32.24
N LYS A 74 7.13 -15.70 31.47
CA LYS A 74 7.89 -14.64 30.82
C LYS A 74 7.06 -14.03 29.69
N GLN A 75 6.89 -12.70 29.70
CA GLN A 75 6.21 -11.95 28.65
C GLN A 75 7.10 -10.81 28.17
N THR A 76 7.24 -10.64 26.86
CA THR A 76 7.95 -9.49 26.30
C THR A 76 6.99 -8.30 26.19
N LEU A 77 7.32 -7.20 26.87
CA LEU A 77 6.61 -5.94 26.72
C LEU A 77 7.33 -5.06 25.70
N THR A 78 6.57 -4.40 24.82
CA THR A 78 7.12 -3.57 23.74
C THR A 78 6.44 -2.21 23.70
N PHE A 79 7.24 -1.15 23.62
CA PHE A 79 6.80 0.25 23.62
C PHE A 79 7.44 1.00 22.46
N ILE A 80 6.68 1.84 21.77
CA ILE A 80 7.16 2.61 20.61
C ILE A 80 7.49 4.03 21.06
N ILE A 81 8.77 4.35 21.24
CA ILE A 81 9.20 5.65 21.76
C ILE A 81 9.86 6.51 20.67
N PRO A 82 9.80 7.86 20.75
CA PRO A 82 10.54 8.73 19.84
C PRO A 82 12.07 8.51 19.96
N LYS A 83 12.79 8.66 18.84
CA LYS A 83 14.23 8.40 18.76
C LYS A 83 15.10 9.40 19.52
N ASP A 84 14.56 10.58 19.79
CA ASP A 84 15.24 11.74 20.38
C ASP A 84 15.05 11.87 21.90
N VAL A 85 14.41 10.86 22.51
CA VAL A 85 14.15 10.81 23.95
C VAL A 85 15.44 10.70 24.74
N LEU A 86 15.57 11.51 25.79
CA LEU A 86 16.70 11.46 26.73
C LEU A 86 16.37 10.70 28.02
N ASN A 87 15.12 10.81 28.48
CA ASN A 87 14.70 10.26 29.76
C ASN A 87 13.53 9.30 29.57
N LEU A 88 13.61 8.16 30.25
CA LEU A 88 12.54 7.18 30.38
C LEU A 88 12.14 7.08 31.84
N ARG A 89 10.86 6.83 32.09
CA ARG A 89 10.35 6.41 33.40
C ARG A 89 9.57 5.13 33.19
N PHE A 90 10.00 4.07 33.87
CA PHE A 90 9.37 2.77 33.88
C PHE A 90 8.48 2.67 35.12
N ASP A 91 7.17 2.63 34.90
CA ASP A 91 6.20 2.38 35.96
C ASP A 91 5.90 0.88 36.01
N LEU A 92 6.13 0.33 37.19
CA LEU A 92 6.30 -1.09 37.43
C LEU A 92 5.04 -1.77 37.99
N GLY A 93 3.88 -1.19 37.70
CA GLY A 93 2.58 -1.68 38.16
C GLY A 93 1.84 -0.67 39.03
N ASN A 94 0.64 -1.03 39.46
CA ASN A 94 -0.21 -0.23 40.36
C ASN A 94 -0.41 -0.89 41.74
N GLN A 95 0.30 -1.99 42.01
CA GLN A 95 0.23 -2.72 43.28
C GLN A 95 1.58 -3.32 43.67
N PRO A 96 1.78 -3.66 44.96
CA PRO A 96 2.98 -4.35 45.40
C PRO A 96 3.08 -5.75 44.78
N SER A 97 4.22 -6.04 44.17
CA SER A 97 4.50 -7.32 43.49
C SER A 97 6.00 -7.60 43.43
N ASN A 98 6.35 -8.86 43.18
CA ASN A 98 7.72 -9.25 42.86
C ASN A 98 7.86 -9.45 41.36
N ILE A 99 8.72 -8.66 40.74
CA ILE A 99 8.94 -8.67 39.30
C ILE A 99 10.37 -9.04 38.96
N SER A 100 10.57 -9.73 37.85
CA SER A 100 11.87 -10.05 37.28
C SER A 100 11.94 -9.48 35.88
N ILE A 101 12.87 -8.55 35.64
CA ILE A 101 13.05 -7.88 34.35
C ILE A 101 14.36 -8.35 33.71
N SER A 102 14.32 -8.70 32.42
CA SER A 102 15.50 -9.12 31.66
C SER A 102 15.47 -8.56 30.22
N ASN A 103 16.59 -8.65 29.51
CA ASN A 103 16.70 -8.28 28.09
C ASN A 103 16.17 -6.87 27.76
N ILE A 104 16.50 -5.90 28.62
CA ILE A 104 16.10 -4.51 28.42
C ILE A 104 16.92 -3.91 27.28
N GLY A 105 16.25 -3.54 26.20
CA GLY A 105 16.93 -3.05 25.02
C GLY A 105 16.05 -2.19 24.14
N VAL A 106 16.71 -1.42 23.28
CA VAL A 106 16.08 -0.69 22.20
C VAL A 106 16.43 -1.35 20.87
N SER A 107 15.44 -1.46 20.00
CA SER A 107 15.57 -2.07 18.69
C SER A 107 15.06 -1.14 17.59
N CYS A 108 15.75 -1.16 16.46
CA CYS A 108 15.29 -0.50 15.24
C CYS A 108 15.79 -1.26 14.00
N MET A 109 14.88 -1.58 13.08
CA MET A 109 15.18 -2.25 11.80
C MET A 109 16.12 -3.47 11.93
N GLY A 110 15.90 -4.30 12.95
CA GLY A 110 16.66 -5.54 13.19
C GLY A 110 17.99 -5.39 13.93
N LYS A 111 18.41 -4.16 14.28
CA LYS A 111 19.55 -3.92 15.18
C LYS A 111 19.04 -3.69 16.60
N ASN A 112 19.55 -4.48 17.55
CA ASN A 112 19.20 -4.40 18.96
C ASN A 112 20.40 -3.87 19.76
N VAL A 113 20.13 -3.01 20.72
CA VAL A 113 21.13 -2.52 21.68
C VAL A 113 20.58 -2.69 23.08
N GLU A 114 21.34 -3.41 23.90
CA GLU A 114 21.02 -3.63 25.30
C GLU A 114 21.30 -2.36 26.12
N LEU A 115 20.32 -1.97 26.93
CA LEU A 115 20.43 -0.84 27.86
C LEU A 115 21.28 -1.25 29.07
N ASP A 116 21.97 -0.28 29.68
CA ASP A 116 22.86 -0.56 30.80
C ASP A 116 22.05 -0.78 32.08
N ARG A 117 22.13 -1.98 32.65
CA ARG A 117 21.41 -2.37 33.87
C ARG A 117 21.83 -1.55 35.10
N LYS A 118 23.06 -1.00 35.10
CA LYS A 118 23.61 -0.27 36.25
C LYS A 118 22.82 0.96 36.67
N GLN A 119 22.18 1.66 35.73
CA GLN A 119 21.38 2.85 36.07
C GLN A 119 20.07 2.50 36.78
N ILE A 120 19.54 1.30 36.54
CA ILE A 120 18.31 0.81 37.18
C ILE A 120 18.58 0.52 38.67
N LEU A 121 19.82 0.17 39.01
CA LEU A 121 20.27 -0.14 40.37
C LEU A 121 20.60 1.10 41.21
N ASP A 122 20.58 2.31 40.63
CA ASP A 122 20.84 3.55 41.36
C ASP A 122 19.61 3.97 42.18
N ASN A 123 19.74 3.92 43.52
CA ASN A 123 18.68 4.26 44.46
C ASN A 123 18.14 5.70 44.30
N ASN A 124 18.92 6.62 43.73
CA ASN A 124 18.46 8.00 43.52
C ASN A 124 17.38 8.14 42.43
N ASN A 125 17.18 7.10 41.61
CA ASN A 125 16.30 7.12 40.46
C ASN A 125 14.99 6.32 40.69
N GLN A 126 14.74 5.89 41.93
CA GLN A 126 13.68 4.94 42.28
C GLN A 126 12.64 5.59 43.20
N THR A 127 11.38 5.20 43.06
CA THR A 127 10.29 5.58 43.97
C THR A 127 9.42 4.38 44.25
N GLN A 128 9.09 4.17 45.53
CA GLN A 128 8.33 3.01 46.02
C GLN A 128 8.90 1.66 45.57
N ILE A 129 10.23 1.54 45.51
CA ILE A 129 10.93 0.27 45.26
C ILE A 129 11.49 -0.26 46.59
N GLY A 130 11.27 -1.54 46.85
CA GLY A 130 11.79 -2.28 48.00
C GLY A 130 13.19 -2.82 47.71
N LYS A 131 13.35 -4.15 47.74
CA LYS A 131 14.62 -4.80 47.45
C LYS A 131 14.84 -4.96 45.94
N ILE A 132 16.08 -4.71 45.49
CA ILE A 132 16.53 -5.02 44.13
C ILE A 132 17.71 -5.98 44.21
N TYR A 133 17.64 -7.05 43.43
CA TYR A 133 18.71 -8.03 43.28
C TYR A 133 19.08 -8.15 41.80
N GLU A 134 20.34 -7.93 41.47
CA GLU A 134 20.86 -8.22 40.14
C GLU A 134 21.38 -9.65 40.08
N THR A 135 20.91 -10.41 39.09
CA THR A 135 21.51 -11.68 38.67
C THR A 135 22.19 -11.51 37.32
N ASP A 136 22.95 -12.52 36.88
CA ASP A 136 23.62 -12.48 35.57
C ASP A 136 22.67 -12.21 34.39
N LYS A 137 21.38 -12.57 34.51
CA LYS A 137 20.38 -12.53 33.43
C LYS A 137 19.15 -11.66 33.69
N SER A 138 18.85 -11.32 34.94
CA SER A 138 17.66 -10.56 35.31
C SER A 138 17.90 -9.63 36.48
N ILE A 139 17.05 -8.60 36.60
CA ILE A 139 16.94 -7.74 37.76
C ILE A 139 15.62 -8.09 38.44
N ASP A 140 15.71 -8.60 39.65
CA ASP A 140 14.55 -8.92 40.48
C ASP A 140 14.24 -7.71 41.37
N ILE A 141 13.01 -7.22 41.32
CA ILE A 141 12.57 -5.97 41.94
C ILE A 141 11.32 -6.26 42.76
N GLU A 142 11.36 -5.89 44.04
CA GLU A 142 10.18 -5.84 44.90
C GLU A 142 9.55 -4.45 44.78
N THR A 143 8.33 -4.35 44.28
CA THR A 143 7.59 -3.08 44.19
C THR A 143 6.74 -2.86 45.43
N LEU A 144 6.66 -1.61 45.88
CA LEU A 144 5.87 -1.17 47.03
C LEU A 144 4.84 -0.14 46.57
N GLY A 145 3.78 0.07 47.35
CA GLY A 145 2.78 1.11 47.08
C GLY A 145 1.95 0.91 45.81
N GLU A 146 1.46 2.02 45.26
CA GLU A 146 0.53 2.07 44.13
C GLU A 146 1.13 2.73 42.87
N ASP A 147 2.31 3.37 42.95
CA ASP A 147 3.02 3.98 41.82
C ASP A 147 4.55 3.76 41.90
N PRO A 148 5.02 2.49 41.89
CA PRO A 148 6.43 2.17 41.85
C PRO A 148 7.05 2.52 40.49
N TYR A 149 8.08 3.37 40.47
CA TYR A 149 8.74 3.75 39.23
C TYR A 149 10.26 3.87 39.32
N ILE A 150 10.91 3.68 38.16
CA ILE A 150 12.35 3.84 37.97
C ILE A 150 12.61 4.77 36.79
N THR A 151 13.44 5.80 37.00
CA THR A 151 13.89 6.69 35.94
C THR A 151 15.20 6.21 35.32
N TYR A 152 15.33 6.37 34.00
CA TYR A 152 16.48 5.90 33.23
C TYR A 152 16.89 6.96 32.21
N LYS A 153 18.20 7.26 32.15
CA LYS A 153 18.73 8.25 31.21
C LYS A 153 19.41 7.54 30.05
N MET A 154 18.88 7.74 28.85
CA MET A 154 19.41 7.07 27.67
C MET A 154 20.84 7.50 27.35
N ASP A 155 21.69 6.52 27.08
CA ASP A 155 23.04 6.74 26.59
C ASP A 155 23.00 7.12 25.11
N LEU A 156 23.25 8.41 24.85
CA LEU A 156 23.30 8.98 23.52
C LEU A 156 24.34 8.31 22.61
N ASN A 157 25.44 7.78 23.17
CA ASN A 157 26.47 7.11 22.37
C ASN A 157 25.95 5.79 21.81
N LYS A 158 25.27 4.98 22.64
CA LYS A 158 24.62 3.72 22.22
C LYS A 158 23.49 3.96 21.20
N LEU A 159 22.68 5.01 21.41
CA LEU A 159 21.67 5.44 20.44
C LEU A 159 22.28 5.89 19.11
N SER A 160 23.45 6.54 19.15
CA SER A 160 24.12 7.03 17.95
C SER A 160 24.43 5.89 16.95
N ASP A 161 24.73 4.69 17.44
CA ASP A 161 25.05 3.53 16.60
C ASP A 161 23.81 2.92 15.92
N ILE A 162 22.64 3.05 16.54
CA ILE A 162 21.36 2.68 15.94
C ILE A 162 20.98 3.71 14.88
N ILE A 163 21.10 5.00 15.22
CA ILE A 163 20.80 6.11 14.32
C ILE A 163 21.71 6.05 13.07
N LYS A 164 23.01 5.81 13.24
CA LYS A 164 23.96 5.63 12.13
C LYS A 164 23.61 4.41 11.28
N TYR A 165 23.25 3.29 11.90
CA TYR A 165 22.83 2.07 11.17
C TYR A 165 21.57 2.34 10.36
N GLN A 166 20.57 2.98 10.93
CA GLN A 166 19.36 3.38 10.23
C GLN A 166 19.65 4.34 9.07
N ALA A 167 20.53 5.32 9.27
CA ALA A 167 20.95 6.23 8.21
C ALA A 167 21.68 5.49 7.07
N LEU A 168 22.48 4.48 7.39
CA LEU A 168 23.15 3.61 6.41
C LEU A 168 22.12 2.78 5.63
N VAL A 169 21.18 2.12 6.31
CA VAL A 169 20.10 1.35 5.68
C VAL A 169 19.25 2.23 4.76
N ASN A 170 18.88 3.43 5.21
CA ASN A 170 18.15 4.41 4.40
C ASN A 170 18.93 4.80 3.13
N LYS A 171 20.25 5.09 3.25
CA LYS A 171 21.11 5.35 2.09
C LYS A 171 21.18 4.16 1.13
N MET A 172 21.32 2.94 1.63
CA MET A 172 21.35 1.73 0.82
C MET A 172 20.03 1.53 0.06
N LEU A 173 18.88 1.69 0.73
CA LEU A 173 17.57 1.61 0.11
C LEU A 173 17.40 2.67 -1.00
N LYS A 174 17.84 3.92 -0.77
CA LYS A 174 17.83 4.98 -1.79
C LYS A 174 18.65 4.59 -3.02
N VAL A 175 19.84 4.02 -2.84
CA VAL A 175 20.70 3.57 -3.96
C VAL A 175 20.02 2.47 -4.77
N ILE A 176 19.40 1.49 -4.10
CA ILE A 176 18.65 0.42 -4.79
C ILE A 176 17.50 1.00 -5.60
N ILE A 177 16.74 1.94 -5.03
CA ILE A 177 15.66 2.66 -5.73
C ILE A 177 16.21 3.39 -6.97
N CYS A 178 17.31 4.14 -6.85
CA CYS A 178 17.94 4.81 -7.99
C CYS A 178 18.35 3.83 -9.09
N LEU A 179 19.05 2.74 -8.74
CA LEU A 179 19.49 1.73 -9.71
C LEU A 179 18.31 1.09 -10.46
N THR A 180 17.23 0.77 -9.74
CA THR A 180 16.02 0.22 -10.36
C THR A 180 15.38 1.21 -11.34
N ILE A 181 15.31 2.50 -11.00
CA ILE A 181 14.79 3.54 -11.89
C ILE A 181 15.72 3.73 -13.10
N ASP A 182 17.03 3.72 -12.92
CA ASP A 182 18.01 3.91 -13.98
C ASP A 182 17.99 2.77 -15.01
N ILE A 183 17.93 1.51 -14.55
CA ILE A 183 17.76 0.33 -15.40
C ILE A 183 16.50 0.45 -16.24
N LEU A 184 15.42 0.90 -15.61
CA LEU A 184 14.11 1.02 -16.22
C LEU A 184 14.06 2.14 -17.26
N LEU A 185 14.63 3.31 -16.96
CA LEU A 185 14.81 4.40 -17.92
C LEU A 185 15.64 3.95 -19.13
N LEU A 186 16.70 3.18 -18.90
CA LEU A 186 17.54 2.62 -19.96
C LEU A 186 16.76 1.63 -20.83
N MET A 187 15.93 0.76 -20.24
CA MET A 187 15.05 -0.16 -20.98
C MET A 187 14.04 0.60 -21.83
N ILE A 188 13.39 1.62 -21.27
CA ILE A 188 12.41 2.49 -21.97
C ILE A 188 13.07 3.13 -23.20
N LEU A 189 14.24 3.73 -23.03
CA LEU A 189 14.94 4.42 -24.12
C LEU A 189 15.43 3.48 -25.21
N ARG A 190 15.94 2.31 -24.84
CA ARG A 190 16.42 1.28 -25.78
C ARG A 190 15.28 0.75 -26.65
N LYS A 191 14.07 0.64 -26.10
CA LYS A 191 12.90 0.05 -26.78
C LYS A 191 11.80 1.06 -27.13
N SER A 192 12.10 2.36 -27.08
CA SER A 192 11.12 3.44 -27.32
C SER A 192 10.40 3.36 -28.68
N ARG A 193 11.07 2.79 -29.70
CA ARG A 193 10.46 2.56 -31.03
C ARG A 193 9.27 1.59 -30.95
N SER A 194 9.32 0.60 -30.06
CA SER A 194 8.25 -0.37 -29.87
C SER A 194 7.00 0.25 -29.27
N VAL A 195 7.20 1.08 -28.25
CA VAL A 195 6.12 1.81 -27.57
C VAL A 195 5.48 2.80 -28.54
N PHE A 196 6.29 3.58 -29.27
CA PHE A 196 5.79 4.53 -30.25
C PHE A 196 4.98 3.86 -31.37
N THR A 197 5.43 2.71 -31.88
CA THR A 197 4.67 1.96 -32.89
C THR A 197 3.31 1.51 -32.36
N LEU A 198 3.23 1.05 -31.11
CA LEU A 198 1.97 0.64 -30.50
C LEU A 198 1.02 1.83 -30.35
N VAL A 199 1.49 2.95 -29.79
CA VAL A 199 0.68 4.17 -29.62
C VAL A 199 0.18 4.69 -30.96
N GLN A 200 1.02 4.67 -32.00
CA GLN A 200 0.63 5.06 -33.35
C GLN A 200 -0.45 4.12 -33.91
N GLU A 201 -0.29 2.80 -33.77
CA GLU A 201 -1.31 1.82 -34.20
C GLU A 201 -2.65 2.07 -33.51
N LEU A 202 -2.65 2.35 -32.20
CA LEU A 202 -3.87 2.67 -31.44
C LEU A 202 -4.52 3.97 -31.94
N ASN A 203 -3.70 4.99 -32.20
CA ASN A 203 -4.20 6.28 -32.65
C ASN A 203 -4.83 6.22 -34.05
N THR A 204 -4.26 5.41 -34.96
CA THR A 204 -4.79 5.20 -36.32
C THR A 204 -6.09 4.39 -36.31
N ASN A 205 -6.30 3.50 -35.33
CA ASN A 205 -7.44 2.57 -35.31
C ASN A 205 -8.55 2.95 -34.32
N LYS A 206 -8.64 4.20 -33.86
CA LYS A 206 -9.61 4.64 -32.83
C LYS A 206 -11.07 4.30 -33.14
N VAL A 207 -11.50 4.49 -34.39
CA VAL A 207 -12.88 4.21 -34.82
C VAL A 207 -13.18 2.71 -34.71
N LEU A 208 -12.24 1.87 -35.14
CA LEU A 208 -12.35 0.42 -35.04
C LEU A 208 -12.35 -0.04 -33.57
N ILE A 209 -11.47 0.53 -32.74
CA ILE A 209 -11.45 0.25 -31.29
C ILE A 209 -12.82 0.54 -30.68
N TRP A 210 -13.39 1.70 -30.97
CA TRP A 210 -14.71 2.08 -30.45
C TRP A 210 -15.83 1.15 -30.92
N SER A 211 -15.85 0.80 -32.21
CA SER A 211 -16.84 -0.11 -32.79
C SER A 211 -16.75 -1.51 -32.16
N LEU A 212 -15.53 -2.06 -32.06
CA LEU A 212 -15.32 -3.37 -31.45
C LEU A 212 -15.63 -3.37 -29.95
N SER A 213 -15.33 -2.28 -29.23
CA SER A 213 -15.63 -2.19 -27.78
C SER A 213 -17.14 -2.20 -27.53
N LYS A 214 -17.92 -1.51 -28.36
CA LYS A 214 -19.39 -1.57 -28.30
C LYS A 214 -19.93 -2.96 -28.62
N ASN A 215 -19.37 -3.60 -29.64
CA ASN A 215 -19.78 -4.95 -30.02
C ASN A 215 -19.45 -5.94 -28.91
N ASP A 216 -18.23 -5.88 -28.36
CA ASP A 216 -17.77 -6.70 -27.23
C ASP A 216 -18.74 -6.63 -26.05
N PHE A 217 -19.09 -5.41 -25.63
CA PHE A 217 -20.04 -5.17 -24.55
C PHE A 217 -21.41 -5.76 -24.83
N LYS A 218 -21.94 -5.59 -26.05
CA LYS A 218 -23.23 -6.16 -26.45
C LYS A 218 -23.21 -7.70 -26.48
N THR A 219 -22.15 -8.28 -27.03
CA THR A 219 -22.03 -9.74 -27.19
C THR A 219 -21.85 -10.46 -25.87
N LYS A 220 -21.19 -9.83 -24.88
CA LYS A 220 -20.95 -10.44 -23.56
C LYS A 220 -22.24 -10.83 -22.83
N TYR A 221 -23.33 -10.11 -23.11
CA TYR A 221 -24.63 -10.32 -22.47
C TYR A 221 -25.71 -10.80 -23.45
N ALA A 222 -25.34 -11.15 -24.68
CA ALA A 222 -26.26 -11.68 -25.67
C ALA A 222 -26.64 -13.13 -25.34
N GLY A 223 -27.88 -13.53 -25.63
CA GLY A 223 -28.35 -14.91 -25.48
C GLY A 223 -28.67 -15.36 -24.05
N SER A 224 -28.54 -14.48 -23.03
CA SER A 224 -28.97 -14.74 -21.66
C SER A 224 -30.34 -14.11 -21.37
N TYR A 225 -31.20 -14.81 -20.62
CA TYR A 225 -32.54 -14.33 -20.26
C TYR A 225 -32.55 -12.95 -19.58
N LEU A 226 -31.63 -12.68 -18.65
CA LEU A 226 -31.53 -11.37 -17.98
C LEU A 226 -30.62 -10.37 -18.72
N GLY A 227 -29.94 -10.83 -19.77
CA GLY A 227 -29.06 -10.01 -20.60
C GLY A 227 -28.04 -9.19 -19.81
N ILE A 228 -27.97 -7.89 -20.12
CA ILE A 228 -27.03 -6.92 -19.54
C ILE A 228 -27.15 -6.79 -18.02
N THR A 229 -28.30 -7.14 -17.45
CA THR A 229 -28.56 -7.06 -16.00
C THR A 229 -27.56 -7.91 -15.22
N TRP A 230 -27.08 -9.01 -15.79
CA TRP A 230 -26.06 -9.86 -15.17
C TRP A 230 -24.74 -9.14 -14.87
N ALA A 231 -24.41 -8.10 -15.63
CA ALA A 231 -23.23 -7.25 -15.38
C ALA A 231 -23.27 -6.61 -13.98
N PHE A 232 -24.47 -6.36 -13.46
CA PHE A 232 -24.69 -5.57 -12.25
C PHE A 232 -25.10 -6.42 -11.06
N ILE A 233 -25.80 -7.53 -11.29
CA ILE A 233 -26.28 -8.42 -10.21
C ILE A 233 -25.13 -8.85 -9.31
N GLN A 234 -24.05 -9.41 -9.88
CA GLN A 234 -22.96 -9.95 -9.08
C GLN A 234 -22.23 -8.86 -8.26
N PRO A 235 -21.81 -7.71 -8.82
CA PRO A 235 -21.17 -6.68 -8.01
C PRO A 235 -22.12 -6.02 -7.00
N ILE A 236 -23.41 -5.86 -7.30
CA ILE A 236 -24.39 -5.32 -6.34
C ILE A 236 -24.58 -6.28 -5.16
N ILE A 237 -24.75 -7.58 -5.42
CA ILE A 237 -24.82 -8.58 -4.34
C ILE A 237 -23.53 -8.56 -3.51
N THR A 238 -22.37 -8.42 -4.17
CA THR A 238 -21.08 -8.32 -3.48
C THR A 238 -21.03 -7.09 -2.56
N ILE A 239 -21.49 -5.93 -3.03
CA ILE A 239 -21.59 -4.71 -2.21
C ILE A 239 -22.50 -4.93 -1.00
N LEU A 240 -23.70 -5.46 -1.22
CA LEU A 240 -24.70 -5.65 -0.17
C LEU A 240 -24.23 -6.66 0.88
N LEU A 241 -23.63 -7.77 0.46
CA LEU A 241 -23.10 -8.79 1.36
C LEU A 241 -22.00 -8.21 2.24
N TYR A 242 -20.99 -7.56 1.64
CA TYR A 242 -19.91 -6.97 2.43
C TYR A 242 -20.41 -5.85 3.34
N TRP A 243 -21.27 -4.96 2.85
CA TRP A 243 -21.89 -3.95 3.70
C TRP A 243 -22.60 -4.59 4.89
N PHE A 244 -23.42 -5.62 4.66
CA PHE A 244 -24.14 -6.29 5.73
C PHE A 244 -23.20 -6.95 6.76
N VAL A 245 -22.20 -7.69 6.28
CA VAL A 245 -21.23 -8.39 7.15
C VAL A 245 -20.40 -7.41 7.98
N PHE A 246 -19.88 -6.34 7.39
CA PHE A 246 -19.02 -5.41 8.12
C PHE A 246 -19.81 -4.46 9.03
N GLU A 247 -20.96 -3.97 8.59
CA GLU A 247 -21.78 -3.04 9.37
C GLU A 247 -22.55 -3.75 10.48
N PHE A 248 -23.26 -4.83 10.17
CA PHE A 248 -24.15 -5.51 11.12
C PHE A 248 -23.51 -6.74 11.77
N GLY A 249 -22.72 -7.51 11.02
CA GLY A 249 -22.08 -8.73 11.52
C GLY A 249 -20.90 -8.44 12.44
N LEU A 250 -19.90 -7.72 11.94
CA LEU A 250 -18.67 -7.39 12.66
C LEU A 250 -18.78 -6.11 13.49
N LYS A 251 -19.80 -5.27 13.22
CA LYS A 251 -19.98 -3.96 13.84
C LYS A 251 -18.73 -3.08 13.77
N ALA A 252 -17.96 -3.23 12.69
CA ALA A 252 -16.73 -2.49 12.46
C ALA A 252 -17.02 -1.01 12.16
N GLY A 253 -18.18 -0.73 11.56
CA GLY A 253 -18.61 0.62 11.19
C GLY A 253 -17.67 1.30 10.19
N SER A 254 -17.94 2.58 9.93
CA SER A 254 -17.07 3.42 9.11
C SER A 254 -15.84 3.91 9.88
N PRO A 255 -14.64 3.89 9.28
CA PRO A 255 -13.45 4.47 9.90
C PRO A 255 -13.49 6.01 9.92
N ILE A 256 -14.43 6.64 9.22
CA ILE A 256 -14.60 8.10 9.19
C ILE A 256 -15.88 8.46 9.95
N LYS A 257 -15.74 9.34 10.95
CA LYS A 257 -16.86 9.87 11.73
C LYS A 257 -17.90 10.53 10.80
N ASN A 258 -19.17 10.21 11.02
CA ASN A 258 -20.33 10.73 10.28
C ASN A 258 -20.40 10.32 8.78
N VAL A 259 -19.65 9.32 8.35
CA VAL A 259 -19.78 8.73 7.01
C VAL A 259 -20.34 7.32 7.15
N PRO A 260 -21.47 6.96 6.51
CA PRO A 260 -21.96 5.58 6.51
C PRO A 260 -20.96 4.62 5.87
N PHE A 261 -20.80 3.42 6.44
CA PHE A 261 -19.82 2.44 5.94
C PHE A 261 -20.08 2.09 4.46
N ILE A 262 -21.34 1.92 4.05
CA ILE A 262 -21.68 1.61 2.66
C ILE A 262 -21.14 2.64 1.67
N VAL A 263 -21.23 3.94 2.00
CA VAL A 263 -20.73 5.02 1.14
C VAL A 263 -19.20 4.95 1.07
N TRP A 264 -18.54 4.87 2.23
CA TRP A 264 -17.08 4.78 2.31
C TRP A 264 -16.53 3.55 1.57
N PHE A 265 -17.21 2.42 1.70
CA PHE A 265 -16.85 1.15 1.08
C PHE A 265 -17.07 1.18 -0.44
N MET A 266 -18.25 1.60 -0.91
CA MET A 266 -18.56 1.67 -2.34
C MET A 266 -17.62 2.62 -3.09
N VAL A 267 -17.29 3.78 -2.50
CA VAL A 267 -16.33 4.73 -3.10
C VAL A 267 -14.99 4.07 -3.40
N GLY A 268 -14.51 3.18 -2.52
CA GLY A 268 -13.28 2.42 -2.74
C GLY A 268 -13.43 1.22 -3.69
N LEU A 269 -14.61 0.59 -3.71
CA LEU A 269 -14.85 -0.65 -4.45
C LEU A 269 -15.11 -0.43 -5.96
N VAL A 270 -15.76 0.67 -6.33
CA VAL A 270 -16.07 1.00 -7.74
C VAL A 270 -14.83 1.01 -8.65
N PRO A 271 -13.73 1.72 -8.34
CA PRO A 271 -12.52 1.66 -9.18
C PRO A 271 -11.88 0.27 -9.22
N TRP A 272 -12.02 -0.52 -8.14
CA TRP A 272 -11.53 -1.90 -8.08
C TRP A 272 -12.31 -2.81 -9.04
N PHE A 273 -13.63 -2.70 -9.09
CA PHE A 273 -14.45 -3.47 -10.05
C PHE A 273 -14.05 -3.18 -11.49
N PHE A 274 -13.83 -1.90 -11.83
CA PHE A 274 -13.34 -1.56 -13.17
C PHE A 274 -11.96 -2.17 -13.45
N PHE A 275 -11.01 -2.08 -12.51
CA PHE A 275 -9.69 -2.66 -12.68
C PHE A 275 -9.73 -4.19 -12.86
N GLN A 276 -10.50 -4.89 -12.02
CA GLN A 276 -10.67 -6.34 -12.05
C GLN A 276 -11.29 -6.80 -13.37
N GLU A 277 -12.38 -6.15 -13.78
CA GLU A 277 -13.10 -6.46 -15.02
C GLU A 277 -12.22 -6.20 -16.25
N ALA A 278 -11.57 -5.04 -16.31
CA ALA A 278 -10.70 -4.66 -17.41
C ALA A 278 -9.51 -5.62 -17.54
N LEU A 279 -8.80 -5.92 -16.45
CA LEU A 279 -7.60 -6.76 -16.49
C LEU A 279 -7.92 -8.22 -16.84
N SER A 280 -8.98 -8.78 -16.24
CA SER A 280 -9.38 -10.18 -16.49
C SER A 280 -9.79 -10.38 -17.96
N ASN A 281 -10.69 -9.54 -18.46
CA ASN A 281 -11.15 -9.62 -19.85
C ASN A 281 -10.02 -9.34 -20.85
N ALA A 282 -9.19 -8.34 -20.59
CA ALA A 282 -8.09 -7.99 -21.49
C ALA A 282 -6.97 -9.04 -21.49
N THR A 283 -6.74 -9.73 -20.36
CA THR A 283 -5.80 -10.86 -20.31
C THR A 283 -6.23 -11.96 -21.28
N ASN A 284 -7.50 -12.35 -21.28
CA ASN A 284 -7.98 -13.45 -22.12
C ASN A 284 -8.32 -13.05 -23.57
N CYS A 285 -8.19 -11.76 -23.92
CA CYS A 285 -8.69 -11.24 -25.20
C CYS A 285 -8.13 -11.95 -26.44
N MET A 286 -6.88 -12.40 -26.41
CA MET A 286 -6.26 -13.07 -27.56
C MET A 286 -6.80 -14.48 -27.78
N LEU A 287 -7.18 -15.16 -26.69
CA LEU A 287 -7.79 -16.49 -26.75
C LEU A 287 -9.23 -16.38 -27.28
N GLU A 288 -9.99 -15.41 -26.77
CA GLU A 288 -11.38 -15.16 -27.19
C GLU A 288 -11.47 -14.74 -28.66
N TYR A 289 -10.57 -13.87 -29.13
CA TYR A 289 -10.50 -13.44 -30.53
C TYR A 289 -9.54 -14.28 -31.37
N SER A 290 -9.25 -15.53 -30.97
CA SER A 290 -8.28 -16.41 -31.67
C SER A 290 -8.55 -16.56 -33.17
N TYR A 291 -9.81 -16.57 -33.60
CA TYR A 291 -10.16 -16.58 -35.02
C TYR A 291 -9.62 -15.35 -35.78
N LEU A 292 -9.81 -14.15 -35.23
CA LEU A 292 -9.27 -12.91 -35.81
C LEU A 292 -7.75 -12.91 -35.80
N VAL A 293 -7.14 -13.51 -34.79
CA VAL A 293 -5.68 -13.59 -34.67
C VAL A 293 -5.08 -14.52 -35.73
N LYS A 294 -5.73 -15.66 -36.03
CA LYS A 294 -5.20 -16.68 -36.94
C LYS A 294 -5.56 -16.47 -38.41
N LYS A 295 -6.76 -15.96 -38.71
CA LYS A 295 -7.37 -16.09 -40.05
C LYS A 295 -7.60 -14.77 -40.78
N VAL A 296 -7.40 -13.63 -40.12
CA VAL A 296 -7.67 -12.31 -40.71
C VAL A 296 -6.42 -11.44 -40.63
N VAL A 297 -6.14 -10.66 -41.69
CA VAL A 297 -5.09 -9.62 -41.65
C VAL A 297 -5.59 -8.46 -40.77
N PHE A 298 -5.52 -8.67 -39.46
CA PHE A 298 -6.09 -7.78 -38.46
C PHE A 298 -5.00 -7.23 -37.53
N LYS A 299 -5.15 -5.97 -37.11
CA LYS A 299 -4.23 -5.34 -36.16
C LYS A 299 -4.53 -5.80 -34.73
N ILE A 300 -4.14 -7.03 -34.40
CA ILE A 300 -4.37 -7.68 -33.10
C ILE A 300 -3.90 -6.85 -31.88
N SER A 301 -2.96 -5.92 -32.07
CA SER A 301 -2.50 -4.97 -31.04
C SER A 301 -3.59 -4.08 -30.44
N ILE A 302 -4.76 -3.98 -31.08
CA ILE A 302 -5.90 -3.20 -30.57
C ILE A 302 -6.81 -4.00 -29.64
N LEU A 303 -6.70 -5.34 -29.59
CA LEU A 303 -7.63 -6.17 -28.80
C LEU A 303 -7.58 -5.91 -27.29
N PRO A 304 -6.40 -5.72 -26.66
CA PRO A 304 -6.36 -5.42 -25.23
C PRO A 304 -7.10 -4.11 -24.88
N ILE A 305 -6.90 -3.04 -25.66
CA ILE A 305 -7.59 -1.77 -25.41
C ILE A 305 -9.10 -1.87 -25.66
N VAL A 306 -9.54 -2.70 -26.61
CA VAL A 306 -10.97 -2.94 -26.87
C VAL A 306 -11.65 -3.47 -25.62
N LYS A 307 -11.05 -4.44 -24.93
CA LYS A 307 -11.59 -4.99 -23.67
C LYS A 307 -11.58 -3.97 -22.53
N VAL A 308 -10.52 -3.17 -22.40
CA VAL A 308 -10.45 -2.13 -21.35
C VAL A 308 -11.49 -1.03 -21.59
N VAL A 309 -11.71 -0.61 -22.84
CA VAL A 309 -12.76 0.36 -23.21
C VAL A 309 -14.16 -0.22 -23.02
N SER A 310 -14.36 -1.50 -23.35
CA SER A 310 -15.62 -2.22 -23.08
C SER A 310 -15.96 -2.22 -21.59
N ALA A 311 -14.98 -2.46 -20.71
CA ALA A 311 -15.15 -2.40 -19.26
C ALA A 311 -15.50 -0.99 -18.72
N LEU A 312 -15.16 0.09 -19.44
CA LEU A 312 -15.56 1.45 -19.04
C LEU A 312 -17.08 1.65 -19.06
N PHE A 313 -17.82 0.93 -19.92
CA PHE A 313 -19.28 1.05 -19.95
C PHE A 313 -19.91 0.59 -18.62
N ILE A 314 -19.40 -0.51 -18.06
CA ILE A 314 -19.82 -1.02 -16.75
C ILE A 314 -19.39 -0.05 -15.65
N HIS A 315 -18.16 0.46 -15.71
CA HIS A 315 -17.63 1.44 -14.76
C HIS A 315 -18.50 2.70 -14.67
N PHE A 316 -18.94 3.23 -15.82
CA PHE A 316 -19.82 4.40 -15.86
C PHE A 316 -21.15 4.15 -15.12
N VAL A 317 -21.75 2.98 -15.29
CA VAL A 317 -22.98 2.59 -14.57
C VAL A 317 -22.72 2.53 -13.06
N PHE A 318 -21.58 1.97 -12.62
CA PHE A 318 -21.23 1.93 -11.21
C PHE A 318 -20.91 3.30 -10.61
N ILE A 319 -20.37 4.24 -11.39
CA ILE A 319 -20.23 5.63 -10.96
C ILE A 319 -21.61 6.27 -10.74
N VAL A 320 -22.56 6.07 -11.67
CA VAL A 320 -23.94 6.57 -11.50
C VAL A 320 -24.60 5.94 -10.28
N PHE A 321 -24.46 4.63 -10.10
CA PHE A 321 -24.97 3.92 -8.93
C PHE A 321 -24.36 4.44 -7.62
N LEU A 322 -23.06 4.73 -7.62
CA LEU A 322 -22.39 5.36 -6.49
C LEU A 322 -22.99 6.72 -6.14
N PHE A 323 -23.28 7.57 -7.12
CA PHE A 323 -23.94 8.86 -6.88
C PHE A 323 -25.35 8.70 -6.29
N ILE A 324 -26.12 7.73 -6.77
CA ILE A 324 -27.45 7.45 -6.23
C ILE A 324 -27.35 7.07 -4.75
N VAL A 325 -26.50 6.10 -4.41
CA VAL A 325 -26.32 5.66 -3.02
C VAL A 325 -25.78 6.80 -2.15
N ALA A 326 -24.75 7.51 -2.59
CA ALA A 326 -24.19 8.65 -1.87
C ALA A 326 -25.25 9.74 -1.61
N GLY A 327 -26.08 10.05 -2.62
CA GLY A 327 -27.15 11.05 -2.51
C GLY A 327 -28.24 10.68 -1.50
N ILE A 328 -28.59 9.40 -1.36
CA ILE A 328 -29.54 8.92 -0.32
C ILE A 328 -29.04 9.25 1.08
N TYR A 329 -27.72 9.21 1.30
CA TYR A 329 -27.10 9.54 2.58
C TYR A 329 -26.67 11.01 2.72
N GLY A 330 -27.09 11.89 1.80
CA GLY A 330 -26.78 13.32 1.84
C GLY A 330 -25.39 13.71 1.34
N PHE A 331 -24.66 12.80 0.68
CA PHE A 331 -23.36 13.08 0.06
C PHE A 331 -23.57 13.48 -1.41
N TYR A 332 -23.54 14.79 -1.67
CA TYR A 332 -23.76 15.35 -3.01
C TYR A 332 -22.46 15.64 -3.75
N PRO A 333 -22.48 15.66 -5.11
CA PRO A 333 -21.32 16.03 -5.92
C PRO A 333 -20.77 17.41 -5.54
N SER A 334 -19.50 17.47 -5.19
CA SER A 334 -18.76 18.71 -4.95
C SER A 334 -17.88 19.09 -6.16
N LYS A 335 -17.19 20.23 -6.10
CA LYS A 335 -16.17 20.61 -7.11
C LYS A 335 -15.06 19.56 -7.28
N TYR A 336 -14.80 18.76 -6.26
CA TYR A 336 -13.79 17.69 -6.28
C TYR A 336 -14.22 16.50 -7.15
N THR A 337 -15.53 16.34 -7.42
CA THR A 337 -16.11 15.25 -8.22
C THR A 337 -15.50 15.11 -9.62
N VAL A 338 -15.01 16.21 -10.20
CA VAL A 338 -14.32 16.21 -11.50
C VAL A 338 -13.10 15.27 -11.49
N GLN A 339 -12.50 15.05 -10.33
CA GLN A 339 -11.36 14.13 -10.18
C GLN A 339 -11.72 12.67 -10.43
N LEU A 340 -13.00 12.27 -10.41
CA LEU A 340 -13.39 10.91 -10.80
C LEU A 340 -13.00 10.60 -12.23
N ILE A 341 -13.06 11.59 -13.13
CA ILE A 341 -12.60 11.44 -14.51
C ILE A 341 -11.10 11.16 -14.52
N TYR A 342 -10.34 11.94 -13.74
CA TYR A 342 -8.89 11.77 -13.60
C TYR A 342 -8.51 10.40 -13.01
N TYR A 343 -9.14 9.96 -11.92
CA TYR A 343 -8.82 8.67 -11.32
C TYR A 343 -9.34 7.49 -12.14
N SER A 344 -10.46 7.63 -12.87
CA SER A 344 -10.89 6.63 -13.88
C SER A 344 -9.86 6.50 -15.01
N PHE A 345 -9.31 7.62 -15.47
CA PHE A 345 -8.23 7.65 -16.44
C PHE A 345 -6.95 7.00 -15.89
N CYS A 346 -6.61 7.24 -14.63
CA CYS A 346 -5.51 6.55 -13.94
C CYS A 346 -5.70 5.02 -13.97
N THR A 347 -6.87 4.52 -13.55
CA THR A 347 -7.18 3.09 -13.57
C THR A 347 -7.12 2.52 -14.98
N PHE A 348 -7.63 3.25 -15.99
CA PHE A 348 -7.60 2.84 -17.38
C PHE A 348 -6.18 2.59 -17.89
N PHE A 349 -5.26 3.54 -17.68
CA PHE A 349 -3.87 3.40 -18.14
C PHE A 349 -3.11 2.30 -17.41
N MET A 350 -3.36 2.14 -16.11
CA MET A 350 -2.75 1.07 -15.34
C MET A 350 -3.25 -0.31 -15.79
N ALA A 351 -4.56 -0.49 -15.92
CA ALA A 351 -5.15 -1.71 -16.44
C ALA A 351 -4.61 -2.03 -17.84
N LEU A 352 -4.55 -1.03 -18.73
CA LEU A 352 -4.05 -1.20 -20.09
C LEU A 352 -2.58 -1.64 -20.12
N GLY A 353 -1.72 -1.03 -19.28
CA GLY A 353 -0.30 -1.35 -19.23
C GLY A 353 -0.04 -2.80 -18.82
N ILE A 354 -0.73 -3.27 -17.77
CA ILE A 354 -0.65 -4.66 -17.32
C ILE A 354 -1.25 -5.61 -18.37
N SER A 355 -2.39 -5.22 -18.97
CA SER A 355 -3.12 -6.03 -19.95
C SER A 355 -2.28 -6.35 -21.19
N TYR A 356 -1.42 -5.43 -21.65
CA TYR A 356 -0.50 -5.72 -22.76
C TYR A 356 0.52 -6.81 -22.43
N ALA A 357 0.99 -6.88 -21.19
CA ALA A 357 1.87 -7.96 -20.77
C ALA A 357 1.09 -9.28 -20.67
N THR A 358 -0.02 -9.28 -19.93
CA THR A 358 -0.75 -10.51 -19.59
C THR A 358 -1.42 -11.13 -20.81
N SER A 359 -2.01 -10.34 -21.70
CA SER A 359 -2.62 -10.83 -22.95
C SER A 359 -1.64 -11.49 -23.91
N ALA A 360 -0.36 -11.11 -23.86
CA ALA A 360 0.68 -11.71 -24.67
C ALA A 360 1.22 -13.00 -24.03
N ILE A 361 1.38 -13.02 -22.70
CA ILE A 361 1.95 -14.16 -21.97
C ILE A 361 0.95 -15.32 -21.89
N VAL A 362 -0.35 -15.05 -21.71
CA VAL A 362 -1.37 -16.11 -21.53
C VAL A 362 -1.43 -17.09 -22.70
N ILE A 363 -1.06 -16.66 -23.90
CA ILE A 363 -1.01 -17.51 -25.10
C ILE A 363 0.00 -18.66 -24.92
N PHE A 364 1.15 -18.38 -24.30
CA PHE A 364 2.20 -19.35 -24.05
C PHE A 364 2.03 -20.07 -22.71
N PHE A 365 1.40 -19.39 -21.75
CA PHE A 365 1.14 -19.93 -20.41
C PHE A 365 -0.34 -19.80 -20.07
N LYS A 366 -1.12 -20.82 -20.45
CA LYS A 366 -2.59 -20.82 -20.37
C LYS A 366 -3.12 -20.63 -18.95
N ASP A 367 -2.37 -21.05 -17.93
CA ASP A 367 -2.78 -20.93 -16.53
C ASP A 367 -2.69 -19.48 -16.00
N LEU A 368 -2.07 -18.56 -16.75
CA LEU A 368 -1.96 -17.16 -16.34
C LEU A 368 -3.34 -16.52 -16.08
N GLY A 369 -4.38 -16.90 -16.83
CA GLY A 369 -5.73 -16.40 -16.60
C GLY A 369 -6.25 -16.73 -15.19
N GLN A 370 -6.01 -17.95 -14.71
CA GLN A 370 -6.38 -18.37 -13.36
C GLN A 370 -5.54 -17.66 -12.29
N LEU A 371 -4.23 -17.53 -12.52
CA LEU A 371 -3.35 -16.78 -11.62
C LEU A 371 -3.78 -15.32 -11.48
N ILE A 372 -4.14 -14.65 -12.57
CA ILE A 372 -4.64 -13.27 -12.53
C ILE A 372 -5.91 -13.16 -11.69
N SER A 373 -6.84 -14.11 -11.80
CA SER A 373 -8.03 -14.16 -10.94
C SER A 373 -7.69 -14.27 -9.45
N ILE A 374 -6.73 -15.13 -9.10
CA ILE A 374 -6.25 -15.28 -7.71
C ILE A 374 -5.58 -13.99 -7.23
N PHE A 375 -4.71 -13.38 -8.05
CA PHE A 375 -4.04 -12.13 -7.70
C PHE A 375 -5.02 -10.97 -7.53
N LEU A 376 -6.08 -10.91 -8.33
CA LEU A 376 -7.16 -9.94 -8.17
C LEU A 376 -7.89 -10.18 -6.83
N GLN A 377 -8.23 -11.43 -6.50
CA GLN A 377 -8.87 -11.73 -5.23
C GLN A 377 -8.00 -11.30 -4.02
N ILE A 378 -6.70 -11.63 -4.03
CA ILE A 378 -5.75 -11.19 -2.99
C ILE A 378 -5.60 -9.66 -3.01
N GLY A 379 -5.50 -9.06 -4.20
CA GLY A 379 -5.29 -7.62 -4.40
C GLY A 379 -6.42 -6.76 -3.83
N MET A 380 -7.65 -7.27 -3.82
CA MET A 380 -8.79 -6.61 -3.17
C MET A 380 -8.55 -6.41 -1.67
N TRP A 381 -7.93 -7.38 -1.00
CA TRP A 381 -7.60 -7.31 0.44
C TRP A 381 -6.30 -6.56 0.71
N MET A 382 -5.31 -6.65 -0.19
CA MET A 382 -4.06 -5.88 -0.07
C MET A 382 -4.28 -4.37 -0.26
N THR A 383 -5.31 -3.99 -1.01
CA THR A 383 -5.73 -2.60 -1.15
C THR A 383 -6.69 -2.27 0.00
N PRO A 384 -6.54 -1.14 0.73
CA PRO A 384 -7.39 -0.82 1.87
C PRO A 384 -8.77 -0.31 1.41
N ILE A 385 -9.54 -1.21 0.79
CA ILE A 385 -10.90 -0.99 0.28
C ILE A 385 -11.91 -1.31 1.39
N MET A 386 -11.81 -2.52 1.95
CA MET A 386 -12.70 -3.02 3.01
C MET A 386 -12.27 -2.55 4.41
N TRP A 387 -11.02 -2.13 4.56
CA TRP A 387 -10.41 -1.77 5.84
C TRP A 387 -9.58 -0.48 5.69
N SER A 388 -9.35 0.22 6.80
CA SER A 388 -8.57 1.45 6.80
C SER A 388 -7.08 1.18 7.02
N TYR A 389 -6.22 1.79 6.21
CA TYR A 389 -4.76 1.69 6.37
C TYR A 389 -4.27 2.22 7.73
N THR A 390 -5.07 3.02 8.44
CA THR A 390 -4.76 3.55 9.77
C THR A 390 -4.69 2.48 10.86
N ILE A 391 -5.29 1.31 10.64
CA ILE A 391 -5.22 0.16 11.57
C ILE A 391 -3.80 -0.42 11.61
N MET A 392 -3.01 -0.24 10.54
CA MET A 392 -1.61 -0.68 10.53
C MET A 392 -0.71 0.26 11.32
N PRO A 393 0.31 -0.26 12.03
CA PRO A 393 1.34 0.54 12.68
C PRO A 393 1.97 1.53 11.69
N LYS A 394 2.24 2.77 12.13
CA LYS A 394 2.73 3.87 11.27
C LYS A 394 3.97 3.46 10.44
N GLN A 395 4.85 2.64 11.01
CA GLN A 395 6.06 2.12 10.36
C GLN A 395 5.83 1.21 9.14
N PHE A 396 4.62 0.63 8.98
CA PHE A 396 4.30 -0.28 7.86
C PHE A 396 3.30 0.33 6.87
N GLN A 397 2.71 1.49 7.17
CA GLN A 397 1.73 2.13 6.28
C GLN A 397 2.31 2.49 4.91
N TRP A 398 3.62 2.69 4.79
CA TRP A 398 4.26 2.97 3.51
C TRP A 398 4.15 1.80 2.52
N ILE A 399 4.10 0.55 3.01
CA ILE A 399 4.00 -0.65 2.17
C ILE A 399 2.68 -0.63 1.40
N VAL A 400 1.58 -0.31 2.09
CA VAL A 400 0.25 -0.19 1.47
C VAL A 400 0.22 0.95 0.46
N LYS A 401 0.90 2.06 0.77
CA LYS A 401 1.00 3.24 -0.12
C LYS A 401 1.80 2.96 -1.40
N LEU A 402 2.61 1.91 -1.45
CA LEU A 402 3.32 1.50 -2.68
C LEU A 402 2.40 0.84 -3.70
N ASN A 403 1.28 0.25 -3.28
CA ASN A 403 0.33 -0.34 -4.21
C ASN A 403 -0.31 0.77 -5.07
N PRO A 404 -0.18 0.76 -6.41
CA PRO A 404 -0.74 1.83 -7.24
C PRO A 404 -2.27 1.88 -7.20
N MET A 405 -2.97 0.79 -6.86
CA MET A 405 -4.42 0.83 -6.60
C MET A 405 -4.77 1.59 -5.32
N TYR A 406 -3.87 1.71 -4.33
CA TYR A 406 -4.08 2.55 -3.16
C TYR A 406 -4.30 4.01 -3.56
N TYR A 407 -3.46 4.53 -4.47
CA TYR A 407 -3.58 5.92 -4.94
C TYR A 407 -4.94 6.19 -5.58
N ILE A 408 -5.45 5.25 -6.38
CA ILE A 408 -6.75 5.36 -7.04
C ILE A 408 -7.88 5.30 -6.00
N VAL A 409 -7.87 4.29 -5.12
CA VAL A 409 -8.91 4.09 -4.10
C VAL A 409 -8.99 5.28 -3.14
N GLU A 410 -7.84 5.73 -2.64
CA GLU A 410 -7.76 6.91 -1.80
C GLU A 410 -8.16 8.18 -2.57
N GLY A 411 -7.83 8.28 -3.86
CA GLY A 411 -8.25 9.37 -4.72
C GLY A 411 -9.77 9.47 -4.91
N TYR A 412 -10.45 8.33 -5.05
CA TYR A 412 -11.92 8.27 -5.06
C TYR A 412 -12.49 8.74 -3.71
N ARG A 413 -11.88 8.33 -2.59
CA ARG A 413 -12.27 8.80 -1.25
C ARG A 413 -12.02 10.29 -1.05
N ASP A 414 -10.91 10.81 -1.54
CA ASP A 414 -10.60 12.24 -1.51
C ASP A 414 -11.60 13.07 -2.31
N THR A 415 -12.16 12.46 -3.36
CA THR A 415 -13.14 13.11 -4.24
C THR A 415 -14.52 13.23 -3.57
N PHE A 416 -14.99 12.16 -2.90
CA PHE A 416 -16.33 12.13 -2.29
C PHE A 416 -16.38 12.53 -0.82
N LEU A 417 -15.31 12.25 -0.06
CA LEU A 417 -15.33 12.30 1.41
C LEU A 417 -14.37 13.35 1.95
N ASN A 418 -13.09 13.30 1.56
CA ASN A 418 -12.07 14.13 2.20
C ASN A 418 -11.94 15.53 1.58
N ASN A 419 -12.47 15.74 0.37
CA ASN A 419 -12.38 17.01 -0.37
C ASN A 419 -10.93 17.48 -0.57
N VAL A 420 -10.07 16.56 -1.02
CA VAL A 420 -8.63 16.78 -1.28
C VAL A 420 -8.37 16.70 -2.78
N TRP A 421 -7.53 17.59 -3.30
CA TRP A 421 -7.14 17.57 -4.71
C TRP A 421 -5.92 16.65 -4.95
N PHE A 422 -5.85 16.01 -6.12
CA PHE A 422 -4.77 15.12 -6.51
C PHE A 422 -3.39 15.79 -6.49
N PHE A 423 -3.33 17.10 -6.76
CA PHE A 423 -2.09 17.89 -6.70
C PHE A 423 -1.59 18.15 -5.27
N GLN A 424 -2.48 18.06 -4.26
CA GLN A 424 -2.07 18.12 -2.85
C GLN A 424 -1.31 16.85 -2.44
N ARG A 425 -1.52 15.73 -3.14
CA ARG A 425 -0.79 14.47 -2.97
C ARG A 425 0.31 14.29 -4.03
N TYR A 426 1.11 15.34 -4.25
CA TYR A 426 2.09 15.41 -5.33
C TYR A 426 3.04 14.19 -5.41
N PHE A 427 3.58 13.71 -4.30
CA PHE A 427 4.46 12.53 -4.29
C PHE A 427 3.78 11.27 -4.81
N GLN A 428 2.56 10.98 -4.33
CA GLN A 428 1.81 9.78 -4.72
C GLN A 428 1.37 9.87 -6.18
N THR A 429 0.96 11.07 -6.62
CA THR A 429 0.61 11.36 -8.02
C THR A 429 1.78 11.07 -8.97
N VAL A 430 2.97 11.60 -8.66
CA VAL A 430 4.17 11.37 -9.49
C VAL A 430 4.56 9.89 -9.48
N TYR A 431 4.61 9.27 -8.30
CA TYR A 431 4.91 7.85 -8.14
C TYR A 431 3.97 6.96 -8.98
N PHE A 432 2.66 7.21 -8.89
CA PHE A 432 1.65 6.45 -9.63
C PHE A 432 1.86 6.53 -11.14
N TRP A 433 2.06 7.73 -11.69
CA TRP A 433 2.24 7.91 -13.13
C TRP A 433 3.54 7.30 -13.64
N VAL A 434 4.63 7.42 -12.86
CA VAL A 434 5.90 6.75 -13.18
C VAL A 434 5.70 5.23 -13.22
N MET A 435 5.09 4.65 -12.18
CA MET A 435 4.83 3.20 -12.12
C MET A 435 3.91 2.73 -13.25
N THR A 436 2.86 3.49 -13.55
CA THR A 436 1.92 3.16 -14.64
C THR A 436 2.60 3.22 -16.01
N LEU A 437 3.42 4.25 -16.26
CA LEU A 437 4.20 4.38 -17.49
C LEU A 437 5.17 3.21 -17.65
N VAL A 438 5.82 2.82 -16.56
CA VAL A 438 6.73 1.67 -16.49
C VAL A 438 6.01 0.38 -16.87
N LEU A 439 4.87 0.10 -16.24
CA LEU A 439 4.05 -1.07 -16.56
C LEU A 439 3.62 -1.06 -18.02
N PHE A 440 3.19 0.08 -18.54
CA PHE A 440 2.81 0.21 -19.95
C PHE A 440 3.97 -0.05 -20.90
N VAL A 441 5.15 0.50 -20.62
CA VAL A 441 6.32 0.33 -21.48
C VAL A 441 6.81 -1.13 -21.44
N VAL A 442 6.87 -1.74 -20.25
CA VAL A 442 7.23 -3.17 -20.10
C VAL A 442 6.21 -4.06 -20.80
N GLY A 443 4.91 -3.82 -20.60
CA GLY A 443 3.84 -4.56 -21.26
C GLY A 443 3.88 -4.45 -22.78
N ALA A 444 4.06 -3.23 -23.31
CA ALA A 444 4.21 -3.00 -24.75
C ALA A 444 5.45 -3.70 -25.34
N MET A 445 6.56 -3.76 -24.59
CA MET A 445 7.76 -4.48 -25.00
C MET A 445 7.53 -6.00 -25.08
N ILE A 446 6.92 -6.58 -24.04
CA ILE A 446 6.59 -8.00 -23.98
C ILE A 446 5.65 -8.36 -25.13
N PHE A 447 4.57 -7.58 -25.29
CA PHE A 447 3.60 -7.77 -26.36
C PHE A 447 4.27 -7.80 -27.73
N LYS A 448 5.08 -6.79 -28.06
CA LYS A 448 5.72 -6.72 -29.38
C LYS A 448 6.72 -7.86 -29.60
N LYS A 449 7.41 -8.30 -28.55
CA LYS A 449 8.39 -9.40 -28.64
C LYS A 449 7.69 -10.73 -28.93
N LEU A 450 6.54 -10.97 -28.30
CA LEU A 450 5.81 -12.24 -28.43
C LEU A 450 4.84 -12.27 -29.62
N LYS A 451 4.33 -11.11 -30.06
CA LYS A 451 3.35 -10.95 -31.17
C LYS A 451 3.65 -11.80 -32.41
N PRO A 452 4.90 -11.88 -32.94
CA PRO A 452 5.18 -12.66 -34.15
C PRO A 452 4.85 -14.15 -34.03
N HIS A 453 4.85 -14.71 -32.81
CA HIS A 453 4.65 -16.13 -32.56
C HIS A 453 3.20 -16.49 -32.21
N PHE A 454 2.29 -15.52 -32.14
CA PHE A 454 0.91 -15.78 -31.71
C PHE A 454 0.16 -16.72 -32.65
N ALA A 455 0.34 -16.56 -33.96
CA ALA A 455 -0.34 -17.38 -34.95
C ALA A 455 0.12 -18.84 -34.94
N ASP A 456 1.37 -19.10 -34.53
CA ASP A 456 1.93 -20.45 -34.48
C ASP A 456 1.49 -21.23 -33.23
N VAL A 457 1.24 -20.52 -32.12
CA VAL A 457 0.91 -21.13 -30.82
C VAL A 457 -0.59 -21.25 -30.59
N LEU A 458 -1.38 -20.28 -31.06
CA LEU A 458 -2.83 -20.34 -30.96
C LEU A 458 -3.36 -21.42 -31.88
#